data_AF-A0A7C6BEJ6-F1
#
_entry.id   AF-A0A7C6BEJ6-F1
#
_cell.length_a   1.000
_cell.length_b   1.000
_cell.length_c   1.000
_cell.angle_alpha   90.00
_cell.angle_beta   90.00
_cell.angle_gamma   90.00
#
_symmetry.space_group_name_H-M   'P 1'
#
loop_
_entity.id
_entity.type
_entity.pdbx_description
1 polymer ?
#
loop_
_entity_poly.entity_id
_entity_poly.type
_entity_poly.pdbx_seq_one_letter_code
_entity_poly.pdbx_strand_id
1 'polypeptide(L)'
;MSAEAQNIPYMSLIDSQEMKYMDNAEVSIDAWREYQYYTKNKYGEDSKEFASTIFDTVVFKLHYNQFFSYSPLSIHISFNKKSSKKACCHYPMVGLSYEQCLDYCKWRTDVCNYKVEGVKKITFSLPSEFDYAKAVSYAKITNKPPLSKLTLKKRGQINGLTDNVNEYVLDKKINPTDNPIGFRCVAIIEKD
;
A
#
# COMPACT_ATOMS: atom_id res chain seq x y z
N MET A 1 11.51 -24.19 9.78
CA MET A 1 10.97 -23.50 8.59
C MET A 1 12.12 -22.76 7.92
N SER A 2 12.41 -23.00 6.63
CA SER A 2 13.47 -22.26 5.95
C SER A 2 13.10 -20.78 5.87
N ALA A 3 14.12 -19.91 5.97
CA ALA A 3 13.95 -18.45 6.01
C ALA A 3 13.25 -17.87 4.76
N GLU A 4 13.16 -18.64 3.67
CA GLU A 4 12.53 -18.25 2.41
C GLU A 4 10.99 -18.29 2.47
N ALA A 5 10.40 -19.15 3.33
CA ALA A 5 8.95 -19.29 3.45
C ALA A 5 8.28 -18.09 4.17
N GLN A 6 9.06 -17.27 4.88
CA GLN A 6 8.56 -16.20 5.74
C GLN A 6 8.59 -14.80 5.10
N ASN A 7 9.06 -14.65 3.87
CA ASN A 7 9.21 -13.31 3.27
C ASN A 7 7.99 -12.97 2.39
N ILE A 8 7.27 -11.90 2.73
CA ILE A 8 6.26 -11.31 1.85
C ILE A 8 6.95 -10.20 1.05
N PRO A 9 6.94 -10.24 -0.30
CA PRO A 9 7.64 -9.24 -1.10
C PRO A 9 7.26 -7.81 -0.72
N TYR A 10 8.26 -6.95 -0.62
CA TYR A 10 8.13 -5.52 -0.30
C TYR A 10 7.56 -5.19 1.09
N MET A 11 7.60 -6.15 2.02
CA MET A 11 7.24 -5.93 3.43
C MET A 11 8.40 -6.25 4.37
N SER A 12 8.36 -5.68 5.56
CA SER A 12 9.32 -5.92 6.65
C SER A 12 8.63 -6.54 7.85
N LEU A 13 9.27 -7.52 8.49
CA LEU A 13 8.77 -8.10 9.74
C LEU A 13 8.80 -7.05 10.86
N ILE A 14 7.66 -6.75 11.46
CA ILE A 14 7.49 -5.79 12.55
C ILE A 14 7.14 -6.44 13.89
N ASP A 15 6.61 -7.68 13.86
CA ASP A 15 6.42 -8.49 15.06
C ASP A 15 6.62 -9.98 14.73
N SER A 16 7.68 -10.57 15.27
CA SER A 16 8.00 -11.99 15.07
C SER A 16 7.10 -12.95 15.87
N GLN A 17 6.50 -12.48 16.97
CA GLN A 17 5.62 -13.31 17.79
C GLN A 17 4.27 -13.49 17.10
N GLU A 18 3.74 -12.42 16.52
CA GLU A 18 2.47 -12.43 15.79
C GLU A 18 2.64 -12.69 14.28
N MET A 19 3.87 -12.85 13.80
CA MET A 19 4.20 -12.98 12.37
C MET A 19 3.59 -11.85 11.52
N LYS A 20 3.73 -10.62 12.04
CA LYS A 20 3.26 -9.40 11.39
C LYS A 20 4.33 -8.75 10.55
N TYR A 21 3.94 -8.37 9.34
CA TYR A 21 4.75 -7.65 8.37
C TYR A 21 4.06 -6.35 8.02
N MET A 22 4.82 -5.29 7.79
CA MET A 22 4.30 -4.00 7.32
C MET A 22 4.88 -3.67 5.96
N ASP A 23 4.09 -3.08 5.07
CA ASP A 23 4.61 -2.60 3.79
C ASP A 23 5.77 -1.63 3.98
N ASN A 24 6.76 -1.76 3.10
CA ASN A 24 7.94 -0.91 3.17
C ASN A 24 7.67 0.54 2.75
N ALA A 25 6.56 0.80 2.06
CA ALA A 25 6.16 2.15 1.65
C ALA A 25 4.64 2.19 1.52
N GLU A 26 4.09 3.39 1.45
CA GLU A 26 2.67 3.62 1.22
C GLU A 26 2.25 2.91 -0.07
N VAL A 27 0.99 2.47 -0.11
CA VAL A 27 0.39 1.90 -1.31
C VAL A 27 0.52 2.92 -2.42
N SER A 28 1.28 2.55 -3.44
CA SER A 28 1.59 3.44 -4.54
C SER A 28 0.43 3.59 -5.52
N ILE A 29 0.49 4.65 -6.32
CA ILE A 29 -0.42 4.87 -7.46
C ILE A 29 -0.50 3.65 -8.38
N ASP A 30 0.63 2.99 -8.68
CA ASP A 30 0.63 1.79 -9.53
C ASP A 30 -0.05 0.59 -8.87
N ALA A 31 0.15 0.40 -7.57
CA ALA A 31 -0.51 -0.67 -6.83
C ALA A 31 -2.04 -0.47 -6.79
N TRP A 32 -2.51 0.77 -6.64
CA TRP A 32 -3.93 1.09 -6.75
C TRP A 32 -4.47 0.81 -8.16
N ARG A 33 -3.71 1.13 -9.22
CA ARG A 33 -4.12 0.83 -10.61
C ARG A 33 -4.24 -0.66 -10.86
N GLU A 34 -3.36 -1.49 -10.30
CA GLU A 34 -3.49 -2.95 -10.38
C GLU A 34 -4.81 -3.42 -9.75
N TYR A 35 -5.16 -2.87 -8.59
CA TYR A 35 -6.46 -3.13 -7.96
C TYR A 35 -7.63 -2.71 -8.86
N GLN A 36 -7.62 -1.48 -9.40
CA GLN A 36 -8.68 -1.02 -10.30
C GLN A 36 -8.80 -1.91 -11.55
N TYR A 37 -7.67 -2.27 -12.16
CA TYR A 37 -7.62 -3.12 -13.36
C TYR A 37 -8.16 -4.52 -13.07
N TYR A 38 -7.74 -5.14 -11.97
CA TYR A 38 -8.25 -6.44 -11.55
C TYR A 38 -9.76 -6.40 -11.31
N THR A 39 -10.24 -5.42 -10.57
CA THR A 39 -11.66 -5.28 -10.23
C THR A 39 -12.51 -5.03 -11.47
N LYS A 40 -12.05 -4.16 -12.40
CA LYS A 40 -12.68 -3.94 -13.71
C LYS A 40 -12.80 -5.25 -14.50
N ASN A 41 -11.72 -6.01 -14.60
CA ASN A 41 -11.71 -7.24 -15.40
C ASN A 41 -12.52 -8.37 -14.79
N LYS A 42 -12.58 -8.43 -13.45
CA LYS A 42 -13.31 -9.48 -12.74
C LYS A 42 -14.82 -9.22 -12.72
N TYR A 43 -15.24 -7.97 -12.48
CA TYR A 43 -16.65 -7.63 -12.24
C TYR A 43 -17.30 -6.81 -13.36
N GLY A 44 -16.50 -6.19 -14.23
CA GLY A 44 -16.97 -5.32 -15.32
C GLY A 44 -16.83 -3.83 -14.99
N GLU A 45 -16.77 -3.00 -16.04
CA GLU A 45 -16.61 -1.54 -15.92
C GLU A 45 -17.80 -0.85 -15.26
N ASP A 46 -19.02 -1.36 -15.48
CA ASP A 46 -20.25 -0.79 -14.90
C ASP A 46 -20.62 -1.43 -13.54
N SER A 47 -19.72 -2.22 -12.96
CA SER A 47 -19.96 -2.91 -11.69
C SER A 47 -19.87 -1.99 -10.48
N LYS A 48 -20.59 -2.35 -9.41
CA LYS A 48 -20.50 -1.60 -8.13
C LYS A 48 -19.11 -1.75 -7.50
N GLU A 49 -18.48 -2.90 -7.72
CA GLU A 49 -17.13 -3.22 -7.28
C GLU A 49 -16.10 -2.32 -7.96
N PHE A 50 -16.17 -2.14 -9.28
CA PHE A 50 -15.27 -1.22 -9.96
C PHE A 50 -15.55 0.23 -9.58
N ALA A 51 -16.83 0.61 -9.51
CA ALA A 51 -17.25 1.95 -9.08
C ALA A 51 -16.74 2.30 -7.68
N SER A 52 -16.70 1.34 -6.74
CA SER A 52 -16.17 1.58 -5.39
C SER A 52 -14.66 1.87 -5.36
N THR A 53 -13.92 1.53 -6.42
CA THR A 53 -12.49 1.87 -6.55
C THR A 53 -12.23 3.31 -7.03
N ILE A 54 -13.26 4.03 -7.47
CA ILE A 54 -13.12 5.40 -7.97
C ILE A 54 -12.92 6.34 -6.79
N PHE A 55 -11.78 7.02 -6.77
CA PHE A 55 -11.33 7.88 -5.67
C PHE A 55 -11.49 9.37 -6.00
N ASP A 56 -11.26 10.25 -5.03
CA ASP A 56 -11.35 11.70 -5.22
C ASP A 56 -10.16 12.23 -6.05
N THR A 57 -10.41 12.43 -7.34
CA THR A 57 -9.42 12.97 -8.28
C THR A 57 -9.11 14.45 -8.06
N VAL A 58 -9.96 15.21 -7.35
CA VAL A 58 -9.70 16.61 -7.00
C VAL A 58 -8.62 16.67 -5.93
N VAL A 59 -8.73 15.86 -4.87
CA VAL A 59 -7.69 15.76 -3.84
C VAL A 59 -6.35 15.33 -4.44
N PHE A 60 -6.38 14.32 -5.31
CA PHE A 60 -5.18 13.86 -6.03
C PHE A 60 -4.55 14.97 -6.87
N LYS A 61 -5.36 15.71 -7.64
CA LYS A 61 -4.90 16.81 -8.48
C LYS A 61 -4.31 17.94 -7.63
N LEU A 62 -4.96 18.31 -6.54
CA LEU A 62 -4.46 19.37 -5.65
C LEU A 62 -3.13 18.98 -5.00
N HIS A 63 -2.97 17.72 -4.60
CA HIS A 63 -1.74 17.26 -3.96
C HIS A 63 -0.55 17.13 -4.94
N TYR A 64 -0.76 16.48 -6.08
CA TYR A 64 0.33 16.19 -7.04
C TYR A 64 0.45 17.19 -8.18
N ASN A 65 -0.45 18.17 -8.27
CA ASN A 65 -0.61 19.08 -9.39
C ASN A 65 -0.68 18.35 -10.75
N GLN A 66 -1.33 17.19 -10.76
CA GLN A 66 -1.41 16.28 -11.92
C GLN A 66 -2.77 15.59 -11.99
N PHE A 67 -3.23 15.28 -13.21
CA PHE A 67 -4.46 14.51 -13.40
C PHE A 67 -4.17 13.00 -13.35
N PHE A 68 -5.07 12.24 -12.73
CA PHE A 68 -5.04 10.80 -12.84
C PHE A 68 -5.53 10.36 -14.22
N SER A 69 -4.79 9.45 -14.86
CA SER A 69 -5.17 8.88 -16.16
C SER A 69 -5.53 7.40 -15.98
N TYR A 70 -6.72 7.03 -16.45
CA TYR A 70 -7.26 5.66 -16.43
C TYR A 70 -6.89 4.84 -17.68
N SER A 71 -5.84 5.24 -18.43
CA SER A 71 -5.49 4.57 -19.69
C SER A 71 -5.18 3.07 -19.49
N PRO A 72 -5.83 2.15 -20.23
CA PRO A 72 -5.86 0.71 -19.95
C PRO A 72 -4.69 -0.10 -20.52
N LEU A 73 -3.59 0.52 -20.97
CA LEU A 73 -2.60 -0.19 -21.77
C LEU A 73 -1.29 -0.46 -21.03
N SER A 74 -1.24 -1.66 -20.43
CA SER A 74 -0.02 -2.39 -20.07
C SER A 74 0.86 -1.71 -19.01
N ILE A 75 1.63 -2.50 -18.27
CA ILE A 75 2.79 -2.02 -17.50
C ILE A 75 3.81 -1.48 -18.52
N HIS A 76 3.58 -0.31 -19.11
CA HIS A 76 4.51 0.45 -19.95
C HIS A 76 3.84 1.78 -20.31
N ILE A 77 4.17 2.83 -19.56
CA ILE A 77 3.77 4.16 -19.96
C ILE A 77 4.72 4.67 -21.05
N SER A 78 4.21 4.77 -22.29
CA SER A 78 4.92 5.46 -23.37
C SER A 78 4.75 6.96 -23.20
N PHE A 79 5.86 7.65 -22.99
CA PHE A 79 5.92 9.10 -22.91
C PHE A 79 6.93 9.62 -23.92
N ASN A 80 6.41 10.19 -25.01
CA ASN A 80 7.24 11.05 -25.84
C ASN A 80 7.63 12.30 -25.04
N LYS A 81 8.94 12.55 -25.04
CA LYS A 81 9.70 13.69 -24.49
C LYS A 81 9.95 13.69 -22.98
N LYS A 82 11.14 13.18 -22.65
CA LYS A 82 12.07 13.60 -21.58
C LYS A 82 11.51 13.65 -20.14
N SER A 83 11.71 12.52 -19.43
CA SER A 83 12.24 12.49 -18.06
C SER A 83 11.42 13.07 -16.89
N SER A 84 10.12 12.76 -16.76
CA SER A 84 9.39 13.11 -15.51
C SER A 84 8.26 12.16 -15.08
N LYS A 85 7.75 11.31 -15.96
CA LYS A 85 6.47 10.63 -15.74
C LYS A 85 6.57 9.18 -15.20
N LYS A 86 7.77 8.61 -15.11
CA LYS A 86 8.04 7.34 -14.40
C LYS A 86 8.29 7.54 -12.89
N ALA A 87 8.46 8.78 -12.43
CA ALA A 87 8.82 9.05 -11.04
C ALA A 87 7.60 9.02 -10.10
N CYS A 88 6.45 9.53 -10.54
CA CYS A 88 5.26 9.65 -9.68
C CYS A 88 4.50 8.34 -9.47
N CYS A 89 4.71 7.32 -10.29
CA CYS A 89 3.94 6.08 -10.21
C CYS A 89 4.25 5.28 -8.92
N HIS A 90 5.40 5.56 -8.31
CA HIS A 90 5.81 5.07 -7.00
C HIS A 90 5.40 5.98 -5.84
N TYR A 91 4.71 7.10 -6.10
CA TYR A 91 4.25 7.99 -5.03
C TYR A 91 3.05 7.39 -4.32
N PRO A 92 2.83 7.75 -3.04
CA PRO A 92 1.65 7.33 -2.30
C PRO A 92 0.36 7.60 -3.09
N MET A 93 -0.59 6.67 -3.02
CA MET A 93 -1.93 6.95 -3.49
C MET A 93 -2.65 7.84 -2.48
N VAL A 94 -3.39 8.84 -2.96
CA VAL A 94 -4.14 9.80 -2.13
C VAL A 94 -5.53 10.05 -2.70
N GLY A 95 -6.41 10.66 -1.90
CA GLY A 95 -7.81 10.91 -2.29
C GLY A 95 -8.71 9.69 -2.08
N LEU A 96 -8.25 8.73 -1.29
CA LEU A 96 -8.98 7.52 -0.93
C LEU A 96 -9.82 7.74 0.33
N SER A 97 -10.97 7.08 0.43
CA SER A 97 -11.68 6.95 1.70
C SER A 97 -11.07 5.85 2.58
N TYR A 98 -11.41 5.86 3.86
CA TYR A 98 -11.04 4.80 4.80
C TYR A 98 -11.55 3.43 4.33
N GLU A 99 -12.80 3.38 3.87
CA GLU A 99 -13.46 2.17 3.38
C GLU A 99 -12.77 1.63 2.11
N GLN A 100 -12.35 2.51 1.21
CA GLN A 100 -11.57 2.13 0.02
C GLN A 100 -10.24 1.48 0.38
N CYS A 101 -9.56 1.98 1.41
CA CYS A 101 -8.30 1.40 1.87
C CYS A 101 -8.52 0.02 2.52
N LEU A 102 -9.62 -0.17 3.26
CA LEU A 102 -10.00 -1.48 3.79
C LEU A 102 -10.32 -2.48 2.68
N ASP A 103 -11.06 -2.07 1.66
CA ASP A 103 -11.41 -2.94 0.53
C ASP A 103 -10.18 -3.35 -0.28
N TYR A 104 -9.21 -2.44 -0.43
CA TYR A 104 -7.90 -2.80 -1.01
C TYR A 104 -7.17 -3.87 -0.18
N CYS A 105 -7.18 -3.78 1.15
CA CYS A 105 -6.57 -4.80 2.02
C CYS A 105 -7.26 -6.16 1.84
N LYS A 106 -8.59 -6.18 1.73
CA LYS A 106 -9.35 -7.42 1.44
C LYS A 106 -8.99 -7.99 0.07
N TRP A 107 -8.97 -7.15 -0.97
CA TRP A 107 -8.55 -7.57 -2.31
C TRP A 107 -7.15 -8.16 -2.32
N ARG A 108 -6.19 -7.51 -1.64
CA ARG A 108 -4.81 -8.00 -1.55
C ARG A 108 -4.73 -9.34 -0.81
N THR A 109 -5.56 -9.54 0.21
CA THR A 109 -5.75 -10.84 0.90
C THR A 109 -6.17 -11.92 -0.09
N ASP A 110 -7.23 -11.67 -0.85
CA ASP A 110 -7.77 -12.64 -1.81
C ASP A 110 -6.75 -13.00 -2.90
N VAL A 111 -6.15 -11.99 -3.53
CA VAL A 111 -5.19 -12.20 -4.63
C VAL A 111 -3.91 -12.86 -4.13
N CYS A 112 -3.42 -12.51 -2.93
CA CYS A 112 -2.22 -13.11 -2.40
C CYS A 112 -2.45 -14.57 -2.02
N ASN A 113 -3.54 -14.87 -1.28
CA ASN A 113 -3.88 -16.25 -0.90
C ASN A 113 -4.16 -17.12 -2.13
N TYR A 114 -4.76 -16.60 -3.19
CA TYR A 114 -4.89 -17.32 -4.45
C TYR A 114 -3.52 -17.71 -5.04
N LYS A 115 -2.51 -16.84 -4.94
CA LYS A 115 -1.15 -17.09 -5.47
C LYS A 115 -0.33 -18.04 -4.60
N VAL A 116 -0.61 -18.13 -3.30
CA VAL A 116 0.16 -18.95 -2.33
C VAL A 116 -0.67 -20.08 -1.71
N GLU A 117 -1.75 -20.46 -2.38
CA GLU A 117 -2.70 -21.47 -1.92
C GLU A 117 -1.97 -22.76 -1.46
N GLY A 118 -2.34 -23.25 -0.27
CA GLY A 118 -1.73 -24.46 0.33
C GLY A 118 -0.33 -24.27 0.94
N VAL A 119 0.25 -23.07 0.89
CA VAL A 119 1.57 -22.79 1.49
C VAL A 119 1.44 -22.07 2.84
N LYS A 120 0.58 -21.05 2.90
CA LYS A 120 0.31 -20.24 4.09
C LYS A 120 -0.96 -19.43 3.89
N LYS A 121 -1.60 -19.04 5.00
CA LYS A 121 -2.73 -18.12 4.99
C LYS A 121 -2.27 -16.74 5.44
N ILE A 122 -2.51 -15.74 4.61
CA ILE A 122 -2.08 -14.36 4.83
C ILE A 122 -3.32 -13.47 4.89
N THR A 123 -3.41 -12.62 5.91
CA THR A 123 -4.48 -11.63 6.03
C THR A 123 -3.88 -10.23 6.03
N PHE A 124 -4.37 -9.35 5.15
CA PHE A 124 -3.97 -7.95 5.10
C PHE A 124 -5.02 -7.06 5.76
N SER A 125 -4.55 -6.05 6.50
CA SER A 125 -5.37 -5.01 7.12
C SER A 125 -4.68 -3.65 7.03
N LEU A 126 -5.40 -2.59 7.39
CA LEU A 126 -4.74 -1.34 7.77
C LEU A 126 -3.87 -1.57 9.03
N PRO A 127 -2.76 -0.84 9.19
CA PRO A 127 -1.97 -0.88 10.41
C PRO A 127 -2.76 -0.25 11.57
N SER A 128 -2.68 -0.85 12.75
CA SER A 128 -3.10 -0.22 14.01
C SER A 128 -2.01 0.70 14.55
N GLU A 129 -2.35 1.51 15.56
CA GLU A 129 -1.34 2.31 16.28
C GLU A 129 -0.26 1.43 16.93
N PHE A 130 -0.63 0.23 17.37
CA PHE A 130 0.31 -0.72 17.95
C PHE A 130 1.30 -1.23 16.90
N ASP A 131 0.85 -1.48 15.67
CA ASP A 131 1.73 -1.92 14.58
C ASP A 131 2.73 -0.82 14.22
N TYR A 132 2.30 0.45 14.22
CA TYR A 132 3.20 1.60 14.08
C TYR A 132 4.18 1.73 15.25
N ALA A 133 3.71 1.60 16.49
CA ALA A 133 4.58 1.66 17.67
C ALA A 133 5.65 0.56 17.64
N LYS A 134 5.27 -0.66 17.25
CA LYS A 134 6.20 -1.77 17.01
C LYS A 134 7.18 -1.42 15.90
N ALA A 135 6.70 -1.03 14.72
CA ALA A 135 7.55 -0.66 13.61
C ALA A 135 8.58 0.41 13.99
N VAL A 136 8.15 1.48 14.68
CA VAL A 136 9.03 2.56 15.19
C VAL A 136 10.05 2.03 16.21
N SER A 137 9.68 1.12 17.10
CA SER A 137 10.63 0.55 18.08
C SER A 137 11.79 -0.20 17.42
N TYR A 138 11.56 -0.75 16.22
CA TYR A 138 12.59 -1.41 15.41
C TYR A 138 13.20 -0.49 14.35
N ALA A 139 12.54 0.63 14.02
CA ALA A 139 12.90 1.49 12.90
C ALA A 139 13.70 2.73 13.30
N LYS A 140 14.63 3.13 12.43
CA LYS A 140 15.11 4.51 12.39
C LYS A 140 14.13 5.35 11.58
N ILE A 141 13.51 6.36 12.22
CA ILE A 141 12.67 7.37 11.54
C ILE A 141 13.55 8.23 10.65
N THR A 142 13.10 8.50 9.42
CA THR A 142 13.83 9.36 8.47
C THR A 142 12.95 10.49 7.98
N ASN A 143 13.34 11.74 8.27
CA ASN A 143 12.63 12.94 7.82
C ASN A 143 13.04 13.38 6.40
N LYS A 144 13.38 12.42 5.52
CA LYS A 144 13.79 12.72 4.14
C LYS A 144 12.68 12.38 3.16
N PRO A 145 11.74 13.31 2.88
CA PRO A 145 10.90 13.19 1.71
C PRO A 145 11.77 13.41 0.45
N PRO A 146 11.59 12.65 -0.64
CA PRO A 146 10.56 11.63 -0.87
C PRO A 146 11.11 10.17 -0.86
N LEU A 147 10.22 9.22 -0.57
CA LEU A 147 10.32 7.77 -0.87
C LEU A 147 11.39 6.96 -0.13
N SER A 148 11.63 7.22 1.15
CA SER A 148 12.39 6.28 1.96
C SER A 148 11.53 5.01 2.18
N LYS A 149 11.99 3.88 1.64
CA LYS A 149 11.36 2.56 1.87
C LYS A 149 11.89 1.99 3.18
N LEU A 150 11.05 1.29 3.95
CA LEU A 150 11.52 0.43 5.03
C LEU A 150 12.54 -0.55 4.46
N THR A 151 13.74 -0.54 5.05
CA THR A 151 14.84 -1.42 4.71
C THR A 151 15.32 -2.15 5.95
N LEU A 152 15.45 -3.48 5.88
CA LEU A 152 16.00 -4.29 6.96
C LEU A 152 17.54 -4.15 6.98
N LYS A 153 18.11 -3.81 8.14
CA LYS A 153 19.57 -3.86 8.35
C LYS A 153 20.05 -5.27 8.68
N LYS A 154 21.37 -5.48 8.57
CA LYS A 154 22.12 -6.69 8.98
C LYS A 154 21.87 -7.18 10.43
N ARG A 155 21.10 -6.45 11.26
CA ARG A 155 20.78 -6.78 12.67
C ARG A 155 19.27 -6.72 12.97
N GLY A 156 18.39 -6.85 11.98
CA GLY A 156 16.93 -6.87 12.18
C GLY A 156 16.28 -5.50 12.47
N GLN A 157 17.06 -4.43 12.65
CA GLN A 157 16.53 -3.07 12.71
C GLN A 157 16.03 -2.61 11.34
N ILE A 158 14.83 -2.04 11.32
CA ILE A 158 14.23 -1.42 10.13
C ILE A 158 14.79 0.01 9.99
N ASN A 159 14.82 0.57 8.78
CA ASN A 159 15.17 1.96 8.55
C ASN A 159 14.23 2.54 7.52
N GLY A 160 13.74 3.76 7.74
CA GLY A 160 12.98 4.50 6.74
C GLY A 160 11.47 4.46 6.86
N LEU A 161 10.93 4.54 8.09
CA LEU A 161 9.51 4.89 8.23
C LEU A 161 9.37 6.35 7.79
N THR A 162 8.59 6.59 6.74
CA THR A 162 8.37 7.92 6.17
C THR A 162 6.95 8.40 6.36
N ASP A 163 6.81 9.71 6.54
CA ASP A 163 5.52 10.40 6.59
C ASP A 163 5.34 11.20 5.30
N ASN A 164 5.35 10.56 4.12
CA ASN A 164 5.18 11.31 2.86
C ASN A 164 3.75 11.89 2.75
N VAL A 165 2.79 11.22 3.39
CA VAL A 165 1.39 11.61 3.54
C VAL A 165 0.90 11.18 4.93
N ASN A 166 -0.18 11.78 5.42
CA ASN A 166 -0.89 11.20 6.57
C ASN A 166 -1.45 9.84 6.17
N GLU A 167 -1.60 8.92 7.12
CA GLU A 167 -2.05 7.57 6.80
C GLU A 167 -3.27 7.15 7.60
N TYR A 168 -4.18 6.42 6.97
CA TYR A 168 -5.25 5.77 7.70
C TYR A 168 -4.71 4.71 8.65
N VAL A 169 -5.23 4.74 9.87
CA VAL A 169 -4.94 3.78 10.94
C VAL A 169 -6.21 2.99 11.20
N LEU A 170 -6.08 1.69 11.44
CA LEU A 170 -7.19 0.81 11.78
C LEU A 170 -7.99 1.39 12.95
N ASP A 171 -9.32 1.43 12.80
CA ASP A 171 -10.31 1.94 13.75
C ASP A 171 -10.19 3.44 14.10
N LYS A 172 -9.34 4.19 13.39
CA LYS A 172 -9.26 5.65 13.49
C LYS A 172 -9.58 6.30 12.16
N LYS A 173 -10.84 6.73 12.04
CA LYS A 173 -11.25 7.61 10.94
C LYS A 173 -10.65 9.00 11.18
N ILE A 174 -9.67 9.37 10.38
CA ILE A 174 -9.16 10.74 10.34
C ILE A 174 -10.10 11.52 9.43
N ASN A 175 -10.61 12.66 9.91
CA ASN A 175 -11.32 13.59 9.05
C ASN A 175 -10.31 14.22 8.08
N PRO A 176 -10.46 14.04 6.76
CA PRO A 176 -9.54 14.60 5.77
C PRO A 176 -9.79 16.10 5.66
N THR A 177 -9.40 16.90 6.65
CA THR A 177 -9.72 18.33 6.62
C THR A 177 -8.66 19.18 5.93
N ASP A 178 -7.38 18.78 5.84
CA ASP A 178 -6.38 19.65 5.17
C ASP A 178 -5.21 18.94 4.47
N ASN A 179 -4.95 17.65 4.74
CA ASN A 179 -3.81 16.92 4.18
C ASN A 179 -4.26 15.65 3.45
N PRO A 180 -3.64 15.32 2.31
CA PRO A 180 -3.95 14.09 1.61
C PRO A 180 -3.58 12.89 2.48
N ILE A 181 -4.50 11.93 2.55
CA ILE A 181 -4.34 10.71 3.32
C ILE A 181 -4.05 9.56 2.36
N GLY A 182 -2.96 8.84 2.61
CA GLY A 182 -2.64 7.55 2.00
C GLY A 182 -2.78 6.42 3.01
N PHE A 183 -2.14 5.28 2.73
CA PHE A 183 -2.13 4.14 3.64
C PHE A 183 -1.03 3.13 3.28
N ARG A 184 -0.70 2.27 4.23
CA ARG A 184 0.04 1.01 4.05
C ARG A 184 -0.87 -0.16 4.41
N CYS A 185 -0.43 -1.40 4.15
CA CYS A 185 -1.01 -2.58 4.77
C CYS A 185 -0.06 -3.18 5.82
N VAL A 186 -0.66 -3.84 6.81
CA VAL A 186 -0.02 -4.89 7.62
C VAL A 186 -0.52 -6.24 7.12
N ALA A 187 0.37 -7.22 7.07
CA ALA A 187 0.07 -8.61 6.76
C ALA A 187 0.34 -9.47 7.99
N ILE A 188 -0.57 -10.39 8.27
CA ILE A 188 -0.41 -11.41 9.30
C ILE A 188 -0.35 -12.76 8.59
N ILE A 189 0.69 -13.55 8.89
CA ILE A 189 0.76 -14.95 8.44
C ILE A 189 0.21 -15.81 9.57
N GLU A 190 -0.88 -16.55 9.31
CA GLU A 190 -1.43 -17.49 10.29
C GLU A 190 -0.41 -18.60 10.57
N LYS A 191 -0.23 -18.95 11.85
CA LYS A 191 0.56 -20.10 12.26
C LYS A 191 -0.35 -21.32 12.23
N ASP A 192 0.11 -22.40 11.60
CA ASP A 192 -0.51 -23.72 11.67
C ASP A 192 -0.56 -24.24 13.12
#